data_AF-A0A5J5AQ37-F1
#
_entry.id   AF-A0A5J5AQ37-F1
#
_cell.length_a   1.000
_cell.length_b   1.000
_cell.length_c   1.000
_cell.angle_alpha   90.00
_cell.angle_beta   90.00
_cell.angle_gamma   90.00
#
_symmetry.space_group_name_H-M   'P 1'
#
loop_
_entity.id
_entity.type
_entity.pdbx_description
1 polymer ?
#
loop_
_entity_poly.entity_id
_entity_poly.type
_entity_poly.pdbx_seq_one_letter_code
_entity_poly.pdbx_strand_id
1 'polypeptide(L)'
;MVQQTVNERYGKCLLELSGNNAIIVMDDADIQLAVRSVLFAAVGTAGQRCTTCRRLLLRESIYQRVLEQLLVVYKQVKIGDPLEKDTLLGPLHTRASRENFEKGIEIIKSQACIVNCTQAFLA
;
A
#
# COMPACT_ATOMS: atom_id res chain seq x y z
N MET A 1 -18.40 -17.03 -2.07
CA MET A 1 -19.82 -17.42 -2.09
C MET A 1 -20.69 -16.62 -3.07
N VAL A 2 -20.37 -15.37 -3.44
CA VAL A 2 -21.22 -14.57 -4.37
C VAL A 2 -21.44 -15.24 -5.73
N GLN A 3 -20.38 -15.65 -6.43
CA GLN A 3 -20.50 -16.31 -7.73
C GLN A 3 -21.31 -17.61 -7.66
N GLN A 4 -21.10 -18.41 -6.61
CA GLN A 4 -21.82 -19.68 -6.42
C GLN A 4 -23.33 -19.44 -6.29
N THR A 5 -23.75 -18.54 -5.41
CA THR A 5 -25.17 -18.20 -5.20
C THR A 5 -25.83 -17.61 -6.44
N VAL A 6 -25.10 -16.81 -7.23
CA VAL A 6 -25.63 -16.26 -8.49
C VAL A 6 -25.81 -17.35 -9.54
N ASN A 7 -24.89 -18.31 -9.60
CA ASN A 7 -24.93 -19.42 -10.56
C ASN A 7 -26.06 -20.42 -10.27
N GLU A 8 -26.46 -20.61 -9.00
CA GLU A 8 -27.64 -21.41 -8.63
C GLU A 8 -28.94 -20.97 -9.34
N ARG A 9 -28.99 -19.70 -9.81
CA ARG A 9 -30.11 -19.13 -10.57
C ARG A 9 -29.77 -18.86 -12.03
N TYR A 10 -28.69 -19.45 -12.53
CA TYR A 10 -28.15 -19.24 -13.89
C TYR A 10 -27.82 -17.77 -14.21
N GLY A 11 -27.54 -16.96 -13.19
CA GLY A 11 -27.15 -15.56 -13.35
C GLY A 11 -25.68 -15.39 -13.77
N LYS A 12 -25.36 -14.27 -14.40
CA LYS A 12 -23.98 -13.85 -14.69
C LYS A 12 -23.51 -12.85 -13.63
N CYS A 13 -22.24 -12.94 -13.23
CA CYS A 13 -21.63 -11.97 -12.32
C CYS A 13 -20.36 -11.35 -12.93
N LEU A 14 -20.14 -10.08 -12.63
CA LEU A 14 -18.87 -9.39 -12.82
C LEU A 14 -18.36 -9.02 -11.43
N LEU A 15 -17.15 -9.48 -11.10
CA LEU A 15 -16.57 -9.34 -9.77
C LEU A 15 -15.24 -8.60 -9.86
N GLU A 16 -15.21 -7.38 -9.32
CA GLU A 16 -13.98 -6.63 -9.09
C GLU A 16 -13.47 -6.97 -7.69
N LEU A 17 -12.43 -7.79 -7.63
CA LEU A 17 -11.86 -8.31 -6.39
C LEU A 17 -10.55 -7.58 -6.05
N SER A 18 -10.09 -7.81 -4.82
CA SER A 18 -8.81 -7.24 -4.35
C SER A 18 -7.62 -7.72 -5.21
N GLY A 19 -6.56 -6.93 -5.24
CA GLY A 19 -5.32 -7.23 -5.95
C GLY A 19 -4.09 -7.32 -5.04
N ASN A 20 -3.09 -8.09 -5.49
CA ASN A 20 -1.72 -8.05 -4.95
C ASN A 20 -0.79 -7.28 -5.89
N ASN A 21 -1.12 -6.00 -6.12
CA ASN A 21 -0.54 -5.22 -7.19
C ASN A 21 0.93 -4.92 -6.96
N ALA A 22 1.67 -4.87 -8.08
CA ALA A 22 3.09 -4.55 -8.08
C ALA A 22 3.37 -3.34 -8.96
N ILE A 23 4.31 -2.51 -8.52
CA ILE A 23 5.00 -1.54 -9.37
C ILE A 23 6.39 -2.10 -9.67
N ILE A 24 6.79 -2.10 -10.94
CA ILE A 24 8.11 -2.54 -11.39
C ILE A 24 8.86 -1.32 -11.91
N VAL A 25 10.05 -1.06 -11.38
CA VAL A 25 10.88 0.09 -11.77
C VAL A 25 12.19 -0.41 -12.38
N MET A 26 12.40 -0.01 -13.63
CA MET A 26 13.59 -0.32 -14.43
C MET A 26 14.67 0.73 -14.22
N ASP A 27 15.90 0.43 -14.61
CA ASP A 27 17.08 1.29 -14.39
C ASP A 27 17.08 2.58 -15.22
N ASP A 28 16.34 2.60 -16.33
CA ASP A 28 16.09 3.74 -17.20
C ASP A 28 14.89 4.61 -16.78
N ALA A 29 14.20 4.25 -15.69
CA ALA A 29 13.04 4.99 -15.22
C ALA A 29 13.41 6.36 -14.63
N ASP A 30 12.50 7.33 -14.77
CA ASP A 30 12.54 8.55 -13.97
C ASP A 30 12.28 8.22 -12.50
N ILE A 31 13.36 8.21 -11.71
CA ILE A 31 13.29 7.86 -10.28
C ILE A 31 12.47 8.86 -9.46
N GLN A 32 12.50 10.15 -9.79
CA GLN A 32 11.74 11.15 -9.05
C GLN A 32 10.24 10.98 -9.26
N LEU A 33 9.85 10.66 -10.49
CA LEU A 33 8.47 10.30 -10.79
C LEU A 33 8.09 8.96 -10.13
N ALA A 34 8.96 7.95 -10.20
CA ALA A 34 8.71 6.64 -9.62
C ALA A 34 8.50 6.72 -8.10
N VAL A 35 9.37 7.41 -7.36
CA VAL A 35 9.26 7.57 -5.91
C VAL A 35 7.93 8.22 -5.50
N ARG A 36 7.55 9.32 -6.16
CA ARG A 36 6.28 10.02 -5.89
C ARG A 36 5.06 9.13 -6.21
N SER A 37 5.12 8.42 -7.33
CA SER A 37 4.04 7.53 -7.77
C SER A 37 3.88 6.35 -6.82
N VAL A 38 4.98 5.73 -6.40
CA VAL A 38 4.99 4.62 -5.43
C VAL A 38 4.43 5.07 -4.09
N LEU A 39 4.89 6.21 -3.56
CA LEU A 39 4.37 6.75 -2.31
C LEU A 39 2.85 6.92 -2.38
N PHE A 40 2.35 7.64 -3.38
CA PHE A 40 0.92 7.88 -3.56
C PHE A 40 0.12 6.57 -3.70
N ALA A 41 0.62 5.64 -4.50
CA ALA A 41 -0.03 4.36 -4.74
C ALA A 41 -0.05 3.44 -3.51
N ALA A 42 0.94 3.57 -2.62
CA ALA A 42 1.05 2.76 -1.41
C ALA A 42 0.26 3.35 -0.23
N VAL A 43 0.39 4.65 0.02
CA VAL A 43 -0.19 5.29 1.22
C VAL A 43 -1.58 5.87 0.97
N GLY A 44 -1.92 6.18 -0.26
CA GLY A 44 -3.18 6.84 -0.57
C GLY A 44 -4.40 6.09 -0.01
N THR A 45 -5.34 6.84 0.62
CA THR A 45 -6.49 6.31 1.39
C THR A 45 -6.10 5.19 2.36
N ALA A 46 -4.98 5.35 3.07
CA ALA A 46 -4.43 4.36 4.00
C ALA A 46 -4.18 2.98 3.36
N GLY A 47 -3.87 2.96 2.06
CA GLY A 47 -3.64 1.72 1.31
C GLY A 47 -4.92 0.88 1.09
N GLN A 48 -6.11 1.41 1.41
CA GLN A 48 -7.39 0.72 1.27
C GLN A 48 -8.01 0.91 -0.13
N ARG A 49 -7.23 0.60 -1.18
CA ARG A 49 -7.67 0.59 -2.58
C ARG A 49 -7.41 -0.78 -3.19
N CYS A 50 -8.27 -1.22 -4.10
CA CYS A 50 -8.03 -2.46 -4.87
C CYS A 50 -6.75 -2.39 -5.70
N THR A 51 -6.31 -1.18 -6.06
CA THR A 51 -5.13 -0.88 -6.87
C THR A 51 -3.89 -0.46 -6.06
N THR A 52 -3.94 -0.51 -4.71
CA THR A 52 -2.79 -0.14 -3.86
C THR A 52 -1.53 -0.91 -4.26
N CYS A 53 -0.40 -0.22 -4.31
CA CYS A 53 0.91 -0.85 -4.50
C CYS A 53 1.27 -1.68 -3.26
N ARG A 54 1.19 -3.01 -3.35
CA ARG A 54 1.55 -3.93 -2.26
C ARG A 54 2.97 -4.46 -2.38
N ARG A 55 3.51 -4.47 -3.60
CA ARG A 55 4.86 -4.95 -3.90
C ARG A 55 5.57 -3.94 -4.79
N LEU A 56 6.78 -3.56 -4.41
CA LEU A 56 7.66 -2.76 -5.24
C LEU A 56 8.82 -3.64 -5.69
N LEU A 57 8.97 -3.82 -7.01
CA LEU A 57 10.04 -4.59 -7.61
C LEU A 57 11.00 -3.62 -8.31
N LEU A 58 12.26 -3.64 -7.91
CA LEU A 58 13.27 -2.71 -8.40
C LEU A 58 14.38 -3.47 -9.10
N ARG A 59 14.95 -2.88 -10.16
CA ARG A 59 16.26 -3.31 -10.65
C ARG A 59 17.32 -3.02 -9.58
N GLU A 60 18.21 -3.98 -9.39
CA GLU A 60 19.23 -3.97 -8.33
C GLU A 60 20.09 -2.68 -8.34
N SER A 61 20.48 -2.22 -9.53
CA SER A 61 21.30 -1.02 -9.74
C SER A 61 20.69 0.27 -9.18
N ILE A 62 19.37 0.33 -9.00
CA ILE A 62 18.65 1.50 -8.49
C ILE A 62 18.03 1.29 -7.11
N TYR A 63 18.11 0.07 -6.57
CA TYR A 63 17.44 -0.33 -5.33
C TYR A 63 17.73 0.64 -4.18
N GLN A 64 19.03 0.86 -3.89
CA GLN A 64 19.44 1.65 -2.73
C GLN A 64 18.98 3.11 -2.85
N ARG A 65 19.17 3.70 -4.04
CA ARG A 65 18.77 5.08 -4.36
C ARG A 65 17.26 5.28 -4.18
N VAL A 66 16.45 4.35 -4.68
CA VAL A 66 14.98 4.43 -4.58
C VAL A 66 14.54 4.23 -3.13
N LEU A 67 15.12 3.28 -2.40
CA LEU A 67 14.79 3.00 -1.01
C LEU A 67 15.06 4.22 -0.11
N GLU A 68 16.22 4.84 -0.24
CA GLU A 68 16.60 6.03 0.53
C GLU A 68 15.64 7.20 0.29
N GLN A 69 15.29 7.46 -0.97
CA GLN A 69 14.36 8.53 -1.32
C GLN A 69 12.94 8.24 -0.81
N LEU A 70 12.48 6.98 -0.91
CA LEU A 70 11.21 6.56 -0.34
C LEU A 70 11.17 6.80 1.17
N LEU A 71 12.23 6.43 1.90
CA LEU A 71 12.30 6.66 3.35
C LEU A 71 12.23 8.13 3.73
N VAL A 72 12.80 9.03 2.92
CA VAL A 72 12.69 10.48 3.13
C VAL A 72 11.26 10.95 2.94
N VAL A 73 10.61 10.59 1.81
CA VAL A 73 9.26 11.10 1.52
C VAL A 73 8.18 10.48 2.40
N TYR A 74 8.36 9.23 2.86
CA TYR A 74 7.45 8.60 3.82
C TYR A 74 7.40 9.34 5.17
N LYS A 75 8.52 9.92 5.62
CA LYS A 75 8.57 10.74 6.85
C LYS A 75 7.82 12.06 6.73
N GLN A 76 7.53 12.51 5.50
CA GLN A 76 6.81 13.76 5.24
C GLN A 76 5.29 13.57 5.18
N VAL A 77 4.81 12.33 5.25
CA VAL A 77 3.37 12.03 5.20
C VAL A 77 2.71 12.53 6.48
N LYS A 78 1.89 13.59 6.36
CA LYS A 78 1.09 14.11 7.47
C LYS A 78 -0.16 13.25 7.66
N ILE A 79 -0.22 12.59 8.81
CA ILE A 79 -1.32 11.72 9.22
C ILE A 79 -2.24 12.50 10.15
N GLY A 80 -3.56 12.37 9.98
CA GLY A 80 -4.50 13.13 10.81
C GLY A 80 -5.95 13.02 10.37
N ASP A 81 -6.76 13.98 10.83
CA ASP A 81 -8.16 14.12 10.45
C ASP A 81 -8.27 14.45 8.95
N PRO A 82 -9.01 13.67 8.14
CA PRO A 82 -9.22 13.93 6.71
C PRO A 82 -9.85 15.29 6.38
N LEU A 83 -10.49 15.98 7.33
CA LEU A 83 -11.07 17.31 7.14
C LEU A 83 -10.02 18.43 7.23
N GLU A 84 -8.85 18.16 7.81
CA GLU A 84 -7.76 19.12 7.90
C GLU A 84 -7.00 19.23 6.58
N LYS A 85 -6.81 20.47 6.09
CA LYS A 85 -6.29 20.76 4.75
C LYS A 85 -4.95 20.11 4.43
N ASP A 86 -4.09 19.96 5.43
CA ASP A 86 -2.74 19.44 5.25
C ASP A 86 -2.64 17.93 5.51
N THR A 87 -3.73 17.27 5.92
CA THR A 87 -3.73 15.82 6.13
C THR A 87 -3.59 15.12 4.79
N LEU A 88 -2.51 14.35 4.63
CA LEU A 88 -2.29 13.52 3.45
C LEU A 88 -2.86 12.11 3.65
N LEU A 89 -2.86 11.64 4.90
CA LEU A 89 -3.21 10.26 5.24
C LEU A 89 -4.20 10.21 6.39
N GLY A 90 -5.42 9.75 6.07
CA GLY A 90 -6.46 9.48 7.07
C GLY A 90 -6.33 8.09 7.70
N PRO A 91 -7.24 7.74 8.62
CA PRO A 91 -7.19 6.47 9.34
C PRO A 91 -7.63 5.28 8.47
N LEU A 92 -7.38 4.07 8.98
CA LEU A 92 -8.01 2.86 8.47
C LEU A 92 -9.52 2.89 8.75
N HIS A 93 -10.31 2.21 7.92
CA HIS A 93 -11.78 2.33 7.95
C HIS A 93 -12.41 1.78 9.23
N THR A 94 -11.82 0.72 9.81
CA THR A 94 -12.37 0.07 11.01
C THR A 94 -11.27 -0.35 11.98
N ARG A 95 -11.64 -0.55 13.24
CA ARG A 95 -10.77 -1.14 14.26
C ARG A 95 -10.23 -2.50 13.84
N ALA A 96 -11.06 -3.36 13.24
CA ALA A 96 -10.63 -4.67 12.75
C ALA A 96 -9.57 -4.53 11.64
N SER A 97 -9.71 -3.55 10.75
CA SER A 97 -8.69 -3.24 9.73
C SER A 97 -7.35 -2.88 10.37
N ARG A 98 -7.38 -2.04 11.41
CA ARG A 98 -6.18 -1.66 12.17
C ARG A 98 -5.53 -2.86 12.86
N GLU A 99 -6.31 -3.65 13.59
CA GLU A 99 -5.80 -4.83 14.30
C GLU A 99 -5.17 -5.86 13.34
N ASN A 100 -5.79 -6.06 12.17
CA ASN A 100 -5.23 -6.94 11.14
C ASN A 100 -3.94 -6.39 10.53
N PHE A 101 -3.86 -5.06 10.34
CA PHE A 101 -2.65 -4.41 9.86
C PHE A 101 -1.50 -4.56 10.86
N GLU A 102 -1.75 -4.31 12.15
CA GLU A 102 -0.78 -4.51 13.24
C GLU A 102 -0.29 -5.96 13.31
N LYS A 103 -1.22 -6.93 13.28
CA LYS A 103 -0.87 -8.37 13.22
C LYS A 103 0.01 -8.70 12.02
N GLY A 104 -0.30 -8.13 10.85
CA GLY A 104 0.51 -8.30 9.64
C GLY A 104 1.95 -7.82 9.82
N ILE A 105 2.15 -6.67 10.46
CA ILE A 105 3.49 -6.15 10.78
C ILE A 105 4.24 -7.11 11.70
N GLU A 106 3.59 -7.63 12.74
CA GLU A 106 4.24 -8.56 13.67
C GLU A 106 4.66 -9.87 12.98
N ILE A 107 3.81 -10.39 12.07
CA ILE A 107 4.17 -11.53 11.23
C ILE A 107 5.42 -11.23 10.39
N ILE A 108 5.47 -10.08 9.71
CA ILE A 108 6.62 -9.68 8.89
C ILE A 108 7.91 -9.61 9.71
N LYS A 109 7.87 -9.01 10.91
CA LYS A 109 9.03 -8.92 11.81
C LYS A 109 9.53 -10.30 12.24
N SER A 110 8.62 -11.24 12.54
CA SER A 110 8.98 -12.61 12.94
C SER A 110 9.65 -13.42 11.84
N GLN A 111 9.48 -13.04 10.57
CA GLN A 111 10.06 -13.71 9.40
C GLN A 111 11.44 -13.16 9.01
N ALA A 112 12.10 -12.40 9.88
CA ALA A 112 13.39 -11.74 9.63
C ALA A 112 13.40 -10.79 8.41
N CYS A 113 12.24 -10.28 7.99
CA CYS A 113 12.17 -9.23 6.98
C CYS A 113 12.58 -7.89 7.59
N ILE A 114 13.39 -7.10 6.86
CA ILE A 114 13.77 -5.75 7.27
C ILE A 114 12.55 -4.84 7.19
N VAL A 115 12.17 -4.23 8.30
CA VAL A 115 11.07 -3.26 8.36
C VAL A 115 11.65 -1.83 8.46
N ASN A 116 11.59 -1.08 7.36
CA ASN A 116 12.20 0.24 7.27
C ASN A 116 11.27 1.41 7.64
N CYS A 117 9.94 1.22 7.66
CA CYS A 117 8.97 2.23 8.07
C CYS A 117 7.62 1.59 8.46
N THR A 118 7.13 1.85 9.68
CA THR A 118 5.80 1.40 10.16
C THR A 118 4.86 2.55 10.50
N GLN A 119 5.38 3.78 10.61
CA GLN A 119 4.67 4.94 11.16
C GLN A 119 3.50 5.43 10.30
N ALA A 120 3.41 5.05 9.03
CA ALA A 120 2.41 5.61 8.12
C ALA A 120 0.96 5.19 8.43
N PHE A 121 0.69 4.10 9.15
CA PHE A 121 -0.65 3.49 9.13
C PHE A 121 -1.29 3.24 10.51
N LEU A 122 -0.69 3.74 11.59
CA LEU A 122 -1.11 3.43 12.97
C LEU A 122 -1.81 4.58 13.72
N ALA A 123 -2.23 5.63 13.01
CA ALA A 123 -3.09 6.67 13.59
C ALA A 123 -4.57 6.28 13.55
#